data_AF-A0A6M4FT44-F1
#
_entry.id   AF-A0A6M4FT44-F1
#
_cell.length_a   1.000
_cell.length_b   1.000
_cell.length_c   1.000
_cell.angle_alpha   90.00
_cell.angle_beta   90.00
_cell.angle_gamma   90.00
#
_symmetry.space_group_name_H-M   'P 1'
#
loop_
_entity.id
_entity.type
_entity.pdbx_description
1 polymer ?
#
loop_
_entity_poly.entity_id
_entity_poly.type
_entity_poly.pdbx_seq_one_letter_code
_entity_poly.pdbx_strand_id
1 'polypeptide(L)'
;MEALFSLVVGVLTASGIYLLLRGRTFPVIIGLALLGYAVNLFLFSTGGLNTHAAAVIGESISPADPLPQALVLTAIVIGFAMTAFVVILAIRARSELGSDHVDGQSGETGDTK
;
A
#
# COMPACT_ATOMS: atom_id res chain seq x y z
N MET A 1 10.15 20.24 5.84
CA MET A 1 9.68 18.85 6.11
C MET A 1 8.81 18.34 4.97
N GLU A 2 7.96 19.19 4.40
CA GLU A 2 7.04 18.86 3.30
C GLU A 2 7.73 18.29 2.05
N ALA A 3 8.88 18.84 1.63
CA ALA A 3 9.61 18.35 0.45
C ALA A 3 10.09 16.90 0.61
N LEU A 4 10.61 16.55 1.80
CA LEU A 4 11.02 15.17 2.11
C LEU A 4 9.81 14.23 2.13
N PHE A 5 8.70 14.69 2.71
CA PHE A 5 7.45 13.93 2.75
C PHE A 5 6.91 13.64 1.34
N SER A 6 6.84 14.66 0.49
CA SER A 6 6.40 14.54 -0.90
C SER A 6 7.29 13.59 -1.69
N LEU A 7 8.61 13.65 -1.49
CA LEU A 7 9.56 12.73 -2.13
C LEU A 7 9.31 11.28 -1.68
N VAL A 8 9.12 11.04 -0.39
CA VAL A 8 8.85 9.69 0.16
C VAL A 8 7.55 9.12 -0.42
N VAL A 9 6.46 9.90 -0.42
CA VAL A 9 5.18 9.50 -1.02
C VAL A 9 5.35 9.21 -2.51
N GLY A 10 6.06 10.06 -3.24
CA GLY A 10 6.35 9.87 -4.66
C GLY A 10 7.10 8.57 -4.95
N VAL A 11 8.16 8.28 -4.18
CA VAL A 11 8.96 7.05 -4.32
C VAL A 11 8.15 5.81 -3.96
N LEU A 12 7.35 5.84 -2.89
CA LEU A 12 6.46 4.74 -2.52
C LEU A 12 5.42 4.45 -3.60
N THR A 13 4.76 5.49 -4.13
CA THR A 13 3.78 5.37 -5.21
C THR A 13 4.43 4.83 -6.48
N ALA A 14 5.57 5.39 -6.90
CA ALA A 14 6.29 4.93 -8.08
C ALA A 14 6.74 3.46 -7.96
N SER A 15 7.27 3.08 -6.79
CA SER A 15 7.69 1.70 -6.52
C SER A 15 6.49 0.74 -6.49
N GLY A 16 5.36 1.18 -5.91
CA GLY A 16 4.11 0.43 -5.90
C GLY A 16 3.61 0.15 -7.32
N ILE A 17 3.50 1.20 -8.15
CA ILE A 17 3.09 1.08 -9.56
C ILE A 17 4.06 0.18 -10.34
N TYR A 18 5.36 0.36 -10.17
CA TYR A 18 6.37 -0.48 -10.84
C TYR A 18 6.19 -1.97 -10.51
N LEU A 19 5.97 -2.31 -9.23
CA LEU A 19 5.78 -3.70 -8.82
C LEU A 19 4.45 -4.30 -9.31
N LEU A 20 3.39 -3.49 -9.41
CA LEU A 20 2.11 -3.92 -9.98
C LEU A 20 2.24 -4.33 -11.45
N LEU A 21 3.19 -3.74 -12.19
CA LEU A 21 3.43 -4.05 -13.61
C LEU A 21 4.29 -5.30 -13.84
N ARG A 22 4.80 -5.96 -12.78
CA ARG A 22 5.77 -7.06 -12.92
C ARG A 22 5.17 -8.43 -13.30
N GLY A 23 3.84 -8.53 -13.43
CA GLY A 23 3.13 -9.71 -13.95
C GLY A 23 3.18 -10.97 -13.07
N ARG A 24 3.80 -10.91 -11.89
CA ARG A 24 3.88 -12.02 -10.92
C ARG A 24 3.11 -11.67 -9.66
N THR A 25 2.46 -12.68 -9.06
CA THR A 25 1.54 -12.46 -7.94
C THR A 25 2.22 -11.86 -6.72
N PHE A 26 3.41 -12.35 -6.37
CA PHE A 26 4.14 -11.85 -5.20
C PHE A 26 4.55 -10.36 -5.34
N PRO A 27 5.22 -9.91 -6.42
CA PRO A 27 5.46 -8.50 -6.66
C PRO A 27 4.20 -7.63 -6.62
N VAL A 28 3.08 -8.11 -7.19
CA VAL A 28 1.81 -7.37 -7.17
C VAL A 28 1.31 -7.14 -5.74
N ILE A 29 1.40 -8.15 -4.87
CA ILE A 29 1.03 -8.00 -3.44
C ILE A 29 1.89 -6.94 -2.75
N ILE A 30 3.21 -6.98 -2.95
CA ILE A 30 4.11 -5.99 -2.38
C ILE A 30 3.84 -4.60 -2.95
N GLY A 31 3.58 -4.50 -4.26
CA GLY A 31 3.23 -3.24 -4.92
C GLY A 31 1.96 -2.62 -4.35
N LEU A 32 0.93 -3.44 -4.11
CA LEU A 32 -0.33 -3.01 -3.51
C LEU A 32 -0.13 -2.53 -2.06
N ALA A 33 0.71 -3.22 -1.29
CA ALA A 33 1.05 -2.82 0.08
C ALA A 33 1.78 -1.46 0.12
N LEU A 34 2.80 -1.27 -0.74
CA LEU A 34 3.53 0.00 -0.83
C LEU A 34 2.62 1.16 -1.23
N LEU A 35 1.70 0.92 -2.18
CA LEU A 35 0.73 1.93 -2.61
C LEU A 35 -0.24 2.28 -1.47
N GLY A 36 -0.70 1.28 -0.70
CA GLY A 36 -1.49 1.51 0.51
C GLY A 36 -0.76 2.37 1.55
N TYR A 37 0.53 2.13 1.79
CA TYR A 37 1.34 2.98 2.67
C TYR A 37 1.52 4.39 2.13
N ALA A 38 1.71 4.56 0.81
CA ALA A 38 1.80 5.87 0.18
C ALA A 38 0.52 6.69 0.38
N VAL A 39 -0.66 6.06 0.21
CA VAL A 39 -1.97 6.68 0.43
C VAL A 39 -2.18 7.04 1.90
N ASN A 40 -1.79 6.16 2.83
CA ASN A 40 -1.89 6.45 4.26
C ASN A 40 -1.03 7.65 4.66
N LEU A 41 0.20 7.74 4.15
CA LEU A 41 1.05 8.92 4.36
C LEU A 41 0.45 10.17 3.71
N PHE A 42 -0.04 10.08 2.48
CA PHE A 42 -0.68 11.20 1.80
C PHE A 42 -1.86 11.74 2.61
N LEU A 43 -2.77 10.86 3.07
CA LEU A 43 -3.88 11.24 3.95
C LEU A 43 -3.40 11.86 5.25
N PHE A 44 -2.37 11.30 5.89
CA PHE A 44 -1.81 11.87 7.11
C PHE A 44 -1.32 13.32 6.91
N SER A 45 -0.74 13.63 5.74
CA SER A 45 -0.21 14.97 5.45
C SER A 45 -1.27 16.06 5.35
N THR A 46 -2.53 15.72 5.06
CA THR A 46 -3.61 16.71 4.94
C THR A 46 -4.01 17.34 6.28
N GLY A 47 -3.69 16.67 7.40
CA GLY A 47 -3.91 17.18 8.76
C GLY A 47 -2.87 18.19 9.26
N GLY A 48 -1.90 18.54 8.41
CA GLY A 48 -0.80 19.43 8.76
C GLY A 48 0.37 18.71 9.44
N LEU A 49 1.59 18.97 8.97
CA LEU A 49 2.82 18.36 9.49
C LEU A 49 3.41 19.16 10.68
N ASN A 50 2.56 19.51 11.64
CA ASN A 50 2.99 20.26 12.82
C ASN A 50 3.61 19.33 13.87
N THR A 51 4.92 19.49 14.10
CA THR A 51 5.62 18.80 15.18
C THR A 51 5.15 19.34 16.54
N HIS A 52 4.84 18.46 17.51
CA HIS A 52 4.36 18.77 18.88
C HIS A 52 2.86 19.10 19.03
N ALA A 53 2.04 18.76 18.04
CA ALA A 53 0.60 18.95 18.06
C ALA A 53 -0.15 17.61 18.17
N ALA A 54 0.17 16.77 19.17
CA ALA A 54 -0.56 15.52 19.36
C ALA A 54 -2.07 15.83 19.51
N ALA A 55 -2.91 15.08 18.80
CA ALA A 55 -4.38 15.21 18.86
C ALA A 55 -4.94 14.56 20.12
N VAL A 56 -4.28 14.81 21.26
CA VAL A 56 -4.62 14.32 22.59
C VAL A 56 -5.07 15.51 23.42
N ILE A 57 -6.28 15.41 23.97
CA ILE A 57 -6.87 16.48 24.77
C ILE A 57 -6.00 16.71 26.01
N GLY A 58 -5.49 17.94 26.17
CA GLY A 58 -4.70 18.36 27.34
C GLY A 58 -3.18 18.26 27.19
N GLU A 59 -2.67 17.73 26.08
CA GLU A 59 -1.23 17.53 25.87
C GLU A 59 -0.57 18.61 24.97
N SER A 60 -1.37 19.30 24.14
CA SER A 60 -0.88 20.32 23.20
C SER A 60 -1.66 21.63 23.27
N ILE A 61 -0.94 22.76 23.13
CA ILE A 61 -1.51 24.12 23.13
C ILE A 61 -2.33 24.36 21.85
N SER A 62 -1.98 23.67 20.76
CA SER A 62 -2.70 23.64 19.49
C SER A 62 -2.70 22.20 18.93
N PRO A 63 -3.74 21.40 19.22
CA PRO A 63 -3.84 20.03 18.72
C PRO A 63 -3.91 19.96 17.19
N ALA A 64 -3.32 18.93 16.59
CA ALA A 64 -3.49 18.65 15.16
C ALA A 64 -4.92 18.15 14.87
N ASP A 65 -5.33 18.22 13.60
CA ASP A 65 -6.64 17.73 13.18
C ASP A 65 -6.76 16.21 13.46
N PRO A 66 -7.73 15.77 14.29
CA PRO A 66 -7.92 14.36 14.58
C PRO A 66 -8.54 13.58 13.39
N LEU A 67 -9.16 14.26 12.42
CA LEU A 67 -9.87 13.61 11.33
C LEU A 67 -8.93 12.75 10.45
N PRO A 68 -7.79 13.26 9.95
CA PRO A 68 -6.88 12.44 9.14
C PRO A 68 -6.29 11.27 9.91
N GLN A 69 -6.07 11.41 11.22
CA GLN A 69 -5.56 10.32 12.06
C GLN A 69 -6.57 9.17 12.17
N ALA A 70 -7.85 9.49 12.39
CA ALA A 70 -8.92 8.49 12.42
C ALA A 70 -9.07 7.79 11.06
N LEU A 71 -9.05 8.55 9.96
CA LEU A 71 -9.14 8.01 8.60
C LEU A 71 -7.98 7.05 8.28
N VAL A 72 -6.75 7.40 8.67
CA VAL A 72 -5.57 6.56 8.45
C VAL A 72 -5.66 5.27 9.28
N LEU A 73 -6.10 5.32 10.55
CA LEU A 73 -6.27 4.12 11.36
C LEU A 73 -7.28 3.15 10.73
N THR A 74 -8.40 3.67 10.23
CA THR A 74 -9.39 2.85 9.49
C THR A 74 -8.78 2.27 8.21
N ALA A 75 -8.05 3.08 7.43
CA ALA A 75 -7.39 2.63 6.21
C ALA A 75 -6.34 1.53 6.47
N ILE A 76 -5.61 1.59 7.59
CA ILE A 76 -4.65 0.55 8.00
C ILE A 76 -5.35 -0.78 8.22
N VAL A 77 -6.48 -0.80 8.93
CA VAL A 77 -7.23 -2.05 9.21
C VAL A 77 -7.81 -2.65 7.93
N ILE A 78 -8.39 -1.81 7.05
CA ILE A 78 -8.90 -2.26 5.74
C ILE A 78 -7.74 -2.81 4.89
N GLY A 79 -6.63 -2.09 4.81
CA GLY A 79 -5.45 -2.49 4.06
C GLY A 79 -4.88 -3.83 4.55
N PHE A 80 -4.83 -4.04 5.87
CA PHE A 80 -4.42 -5.31 6.47
C PHE A 80 -5.35 -6.46 6.06
N ALA A 81 -6.67 -6.29 6.22
CA ALA A 81 -7.64 -7.32 5.88
C ALA A 81 -7.59 -7.68 4.38
N MET A 82 -7.53 -6.67 3.51
CA MET A 82 -7.42 -6.86 2.06
C MET A 82 -6.11 -7.53 1.67
N THR A 83 -4.99 -7.15 2.29
CA THR A 83 -3.68 -7.79 2.00
C THR A 83 -3.70 -9.25 2.42
N ALA A 84 -4.21 -9.58 3.61
CA ALA A 84 -4.35 -10.95 4.07
C ALA A 84 -5.21 -11.79 3.10
N PHE A 85 -6.33 -11.22 2.64
CA PHE A 85 -7.20 -11.85 1.66
C PHE A 85 -6.48 -12.13 0.33
N VAL A 86 -5.79 -11.14 -0.23
CA VAL A 86 -5.04 -11.31 -1.49
C VAL A 86 -3.91 -12.33 -1.33
N VAL A 87 -3.22 -12.36 -0.20
CA VAL A 87 -2.17 -13.37 0.08
C VAL A 87 -2.75 -14.78 0.09
N ILE A 88 -3.89 -15.00 0.75
CA ILE A 88 -4.57 -16.31 0.77
C ILE A 88 -5.02 -16.70 -0.66
N LEU A 89 -5.58 -15.75 -1.41
CA LEU A 89 -5.94 -15.99 -2.81
C LEU A 89 -4.74 -16.34 -3.67
N ALA A 90 -3.60 -15.67 -3.49
CA ALA A 90 -2.38 -15.95 -4.24
C ALA A 90 -1.82 -17.34 -3.94
N ILE A 91 -1.82 -17.76 -2.68
CA ILE A 91 -1.40 -19.11 -2.27
C ILE A 91 -2.33 -20.16 -2.91
N ARG A 92 -3.65 -19.92 -2.89
CA ARG A 92 -4.63 -20.81 -3.48
C ARG A 92 -4.51 -20.89 -5.00
N ALA A 93 -4.41 -19.74 -5.68
CA ALA A 93 -4.21 -19.65 -7.12
C ALA A 93 -2.92 -20.37 -7.56
N ARG A 94 -1.83 -20.20 -6.81
CA ARG A 94 -0.58 -20.93 -7.07
C ARG A 94 -0.73 -22.44 -6.90
N SER A 95 -1.52 -22.89 -5.93
CA SER A 95 -1.81 -24.31 -5.71
C SER A 95 -2.69 -24.91 -6.80
N GLU A 96 -3.61 -24.13 -7.37
CA GLU A 96 -4.58 -24.60 -8.38
C GLU A 96 -4.01 -24.50 -9.81
N LEU A 97 -3.30 -23.41 -10.14
CA LEU A 97 -2.78 -23.12 -11.48
C LEU A 97 -1.35 -23.62 -11.70
N GLY A 98 -0.59 -23.88 -10.62
CA GLY A 98 0.83 -24.25 -10.69
C GLY A 98 1.76 -23.14 -11.20
N SER A 99 1.22 -22.00 -11.62
CA SER A 99 1.95 -20.81 -12.07
C SER A 99 1.81 -19.67 -11.07
N ASP A 100 2.86 -18.85 -10.93
CA ASP A 100 2.85 -17.59 -10.17
C ASP A 100 2.66 -16.37 -11.09
N HIS A 101 2.30 -16.61 -12.35
CA HIS A 101 1.96 -15.56 -13.29
C HIS A 101 0.52 -15.11 -13.05
N VAL A 102 0.29 -13.79 -13.03
CA VAL A 102 -1.02 -13.20 -12.69
C VAL A 102 -2.11 -13.63 -13.68
N ASP A 103 -1.75 -13.85 -14.95
CA ASP A 103 -2.70 -14.30 -15.98
C ASP A 103 -2.97 -15.81 -15.94
N GLY A 104 -2.40 -16.55 -14.98
CA GLY A 104 -2.59 -17.99 -14.84
C GLY A 104 -1.98 -18.85 -15.95
N GLN A 105 -1.22 -18.25 -16.87
CA GLN A 105 -0.53 -18.99 -17.92
C GLN A 105 0.72 -19.67 -17.34
N SER A 106 0.80 -20.98 -17.52
CA SER A 106 2.04 -21.74 -17.46
C SER A 106 2.89 -21.32 -18.66
N GLY A 107 4.17 -20.98 -18.47
CA GLY A 107 5.04 -20.43 -19.52
C GLY A 107 5.40 -21.37 -20.68
N GLU A 108 4.45 -22.14 -21.22
CA GLU A 108 4.60 -23.05 -22.35
C GLU A 108 3.54 -22.77 -23.42
N THR A 109 3.65 -21.65 -24.12
CA THR A 109 3.13 -21.55 -25.51
C THR A 109 3.86 -20.44 -26.25
N GLY A 110 5.08 -20.73 -26.70
CA GLY A 110 5.89 -19.75 -27.42
C GLY A 110 6.99 -20.32 -28.32
N ASP A 111 7.01 -21.63 -28.61
CA ASP A 111 7.89 -22.17 -29.65
C ASP A 111 7.30 -23.44 -30.30
N THR A 112 6.22 -23.27 -31.05
CA THR A 112 5.90 -24.16 -32.19
C THR A 112 5.09 -23.36 -33.21
N LYS A 113 5.79 -22.63 -34.08
CA LYS A 113 5.56 -22.65 -35.54
C LYS A 113 6.56 -21.75 -36.26
#